data_AF-A0A5B6W6R8-F1
#
_entry.id   AF-A0A5B6W6R8-F1
#
_cell.length_a   1.000
_cell.length_b   1.000
_cell.length_c   1.000
_cell.angle_alpha   90.00
_cell.angle_beta   90.00
_cell.angle_gamma   90.00
#
_symmetry.space_group_name_H-M   'P 1'
#
loop_
_entity.id
_entity.type
_entity.pdbx_description
1 polymer ?
#
loop_
_entity_poly.entity_id
_entity_poly.type
_entity_poly.pdbx_seq_one_letter_code
_entity_poly.pdbx_strand_id
1 'polypeptide(L)'
;MATTYDYEEAPATYDEGRHQDLGYDPNFVPDSVKSFVVHLYRHIREKNVYEIHQMYEISFQTLSDRLFKDTPWPSVDAVSHYVDNDQVFCLLYREMWFRHLYARLSPTLKQRIDSWDNYCSLFQVVLHRVVNMQLPNQWLWDMVDEFVYQFQSFCQYRAKMKNKTEQEIALLRQYDQILEQEKEGLEQFTATDGYDYSGGSNVLKVLGYFSMVRGGYS
;
A
#
# COMPACT_ATOMS: atom_id res chain seq x y z
N MET A 1 -56.15 -22.72 -34.64
CA MET A 1 -55.77 -21.38 -35.14
C MET A 1 -55.62 -20.44 -33.96
N ALA A 2 -54.67 -19.52 -34.06
CA ALA A 2 -54.11 -18.72 -32.97
C ALA A 2 -55.03 -17.61 -32.44
N THR A 3 -54.53 -16.90 -31.40
CA THR A 3 -54.98 -15.65 -30.73
C THR A 3 -55.91 -15.87 -29.53
N THR A 4 -55.75 -15.26 -28.35
CA THR A 4 -54.87 -14.24 -27.77
C THR A 4 -55.18 -14.26 -26.27
N TYR A 5 -54.19 -14.28 -25.37
CA TYR A 5 -54.43 -14.06 -23.94
C TYR A 5 -53.72 -12.79 -23.51
N ASP A 6 -54.52 -11.81 -23.08
CA ASP A 6 -54.13 -10.54 -22.47
C ASP A 6 -53.22 -10.77 -21.25
N TYR A 7 -52.11 -10.05 -21.20
CA TYR A 7 -51.31 -9.86 -19.99
C TYR A 7 -51.69 -8.50 -19.41
N GLU A 8 -52.48 -8.49 -18.31
CA GLU A 8 -52.66 -7.30 -17.49
C GLU A 8 -51.38 -7.05 -16.67
N GLU A 9 -50.81 -5.85 -16.83
CA GLU A 9 -49.71 -5.31 -16.04
C GLU A 9 -50.08 -5.20 -14.55
N ALA A 10 -49.38 -5.93 -13.69
CA ALA A 10 -49.32 -5.64 -12.27
C ALA A 10 -48.04 -4.82 -11.98
N PRO A 11 -48.13 -3.63 -11.35
CA PRO A 11 -46.98 -2.79 -11.11
C PRO A 11 -46.09 -3.43 -10.04
N ALA A 12 -44.80 -3.47 -10.34
CA ALA A 12 -43.79 -4.04 -9.48
C ALA A 12 -43.62 -3.22 -8.19
N THR A 13 -43.88 -3.87 -7.07
CA THR A 13 -43.35 -3.45 -5.76
C THR A 13 -41.99 -4.10 -5.59
N TYR A 14 -40.97 -3.47 -6.16
CA TYR A 14 -39.60 -3.68 -5.70
C TYR A 14 -39.53 -3.09 -4.29
N ASP A 15 -39.41 -3.97 -3.30
CA ASP A 15 -39.08 -3.59 -1.93
C ASP A 15 -37.74 -2.84 -1.99
N GLU A 16 -37.80 -1.51 -2.01
CA GLU A 16 -36.65 -0.63 -1.73
C GLU A 16 -36.27 -0.85 -0.26
N GLY A 17 -35.64 -1.99 -0.01
CA GLY A 17 -34.85 -2.23 1.17
C GLY A 17 -33.80 -1.13 1.23
N ARG A 18 -34.11 -0.10 2.03
CA ARG A 18 -33.18 0.89 2.58
C ARG A 18 -31.93 0.17 3.08
N HIS A 19 -30.96 -0.01 2.19
CA HIS A 19 -29.57 -0.10 2.59
C HIS A 19 -29.24 1.25 3.20
N GLN A 20 -29.37 1.33 4.53
CA GLN A 20 -28.84 2.44 5.29
C GLN A 20 -27.36 2.57 4.93
N ASP A 21 -27.02 3.71 4.36
CA ASP A 21 -25.68 4.20 4.13
C ASP A 21 -25.00 4.36 5.50
N LEU A 22 -24.56 3.23 6.07
CA LEU A 22 -23.63 3.20 7.19
C LEU A 22 -22.30 3.68 6.63
N GLY A 23 -22.16 5.00 6.57
CA GLY A 23 -20.99 5.67 6.05
C GLY A 23 -19.71 5.07 6.65
N TYR A 24 -18.72 4.84 5.79
CA TYR A 24 -17.39 4.42 6.19
C TYR A 24 -16.85 5.32 7.30
N ASP A 25 -16.66 4.77 8.50
CA ASP A 25 -15.96 5.45 9.58
C ASP A 25 -14.49 4.95 9.63
N PRO A 26 -13.51 5.78 9.24
CA PRO A 26 -12.09 5.40 9.27
C PRO A 26 -11.55 5.13 10.67
N ASN A 27 -12.28 5.51 11.73
CA ASN A 27 -11.90 5.27 13.12
C ASN A 27 -12.53 4.01 13.70
N PHE A 28 -13.50 3.41 13.01
CA PHE A 28 -14.11 2.17 13.45
C PHE A 28 -13.17 0.99 13.15
N VAL A 29 -12.79 0.25 14.20
CA VAL A 29 -11.89 -0.92 14.09
C VAL A 29 -12.66 -2.18 14.50
N PRO A 30 -13.00 -3.08 13.57
CA PRO A 30 -13.61 -4.37 13.90
C PRO A 30 -12.69 -5.23 14.79
N ASP A 31 -13.28 -6.06 15.67
CA ASP A 31 -12.51 -6.94 16.57
C ASP A 31 -11.57 -7.90 15.82
N SER A 32 -11.98 -8.36 14.64
CA SER A 32 -11.15 -9.18 13.74
C SER A 32 -9.92 -8.41 13.25
N VAL A 33 -10.04 -7.12 12.94
CA VAL A 33 -8.93 -6.25 12.53
C VAL A 33 -8.03 -5.95 13.71
N LYS A 34 -8.60 -5.62 14.87
CA LYS A 34 -7.83 -5.41 16.10
C LYS A 34 -6.98 -6.64 16.43
N SER A 35 -7.59 -7.82 16.35
CA SER A 35 -6.89 -9.08 16.55
C SER A 35 -5.77 -9.25 15.53
N PHE A 36 -6.08 -9.08 14.23
CA PHE A 36 -5.08 -9.15 13.16
C PHE A 36 -3.88 -8.21 13.42
N VAL A 37 -4.13 -6.94 13.71
CA VAL A 37 -3.09 -5.92 13.94
C VAL A 37 -2.17 -6.30 15.11
N VAL A 38 -2.76 -6.68 16.26
CA VAL A 38 -1.98 -7.05 17.45
C VAL A 38 -1.15 -8.32 17.21
N HIS A 39 -1.69 -9.31 16.48
CA HIS A 39 -0.96 -10.54 16.17
C HIS A 39 0.18 -10.30 15.18
N LEU A 40 -0.07 -9.51 14.13
CA LEU A 40 0.95 -9.18 13.13
C LEU A 40 2.10 -8.43 13.78
N TYR A 41 1.79 -7.45 14.63
CA TYR A 41 2.79 -6.68 15.37
C TYR A 41 3.69 -7.57 16.24
N ARG A 42 3.07 -8.49 16.99
CA ARG A 42 3.79 -9.45 17.83
C ARG A 42 4.76 -10.30 17.00
N HIS A 43 4.28 -10.90 15.90
CA HIS A 43 5.11 -11.77 15.07
C HIS A 43 6.23 -11.04 14.34
N ILE A 44 6.02 -9.77 13.95
CA ILE A 44 7.09 -8.91 13.41
C ILE A 44 8.19 -8.70 14.47
N ARG A 45 7.83 -8.40 15.72
CA ARG A 45 8.80 -8.23 16.81
C ARG A 45 9.54 -9.51 17.18
N GLU A 46 8.85 -10.64 17.11
CA GLU A 46 9.42 -11.98 17.35
C GLU A 46 10.22 -12.51 16.16
N LYS A 47 10.20 -11.81 15.01
CA LYS A 47 10.80 -12.24 13.74
C LYS A 47 10.27 -13.60 13.26
N ASN A 48 9.00 -13.89 13.53
CA ASN A 48 8.37 -15.12 13.09
C ASN A 48 7.92 -15.00 11.63
N VAL A 49 8.88 -15.11 10.71
CA VAL A 49 8.67 -14.91 9.26
C VAL A 49 7.57 -15.81 8.69
N TYR A 50 7.44 -17.03 9.21
CA TYR A 50 6.40 -17.96 8.78
C TYR A 50 5.00 -17.43 9.10
N GLU A 51 4.75 -17.01 10.33
CA GLU A 51 3.45 -16.46 10.72
C GLU A 51 3.18 -15.12 10.03
N ILE A 52 4.18 -14.25 9.90
CA ILE A 52 4.02 -12.99 9.15
C ILE A 52 3.55 -13.27 7.72
N HIS A 53 4.13 -14.29 7.07
CA HIS A 53 3.73 -14.69 5.72
C HIS A 53 2.28 -15.21 5.69
N GLN A 54 1.87 -16.06 6.62
CA GLN A 54 0.49 -16.56 6.69
C GLN A 54 -0.51 -15.41 6.95
N MET A 55 -0.16 -14.49 7.84
CA MET A 55 -0.99 -13.33 8.13
C MET A 55 -1.14 -12.43 6.90
N TYR A 56 -0.06 -12.17 6.19
CA TYR A 56 -0.05 -11.32 5.01
C TYR A 56 -0.77 -11.95 3.79
N GLU A 57 -0.46 -13.20 3.44
CA GLU A 57 -1.01 -13.86 2.24
C GLU A 57 -2.45 -14.34 2.43
N ILE A 58 -2.80 -14.77 3.63
CA ILE A 58 -4.08 -15.46 3.87
C ILE A 58 -5.01 -14.58 4.70
N SER A 59 -4.58 -14.20 5.90
CA SER A 59 -5.47 -13.52 6.85
C SER A 59 -5.87 -12.14 6.36
N PHE A 60 -4.93 -11.36 5.84
CA PHE A 60 -5.18 -10.04 5.29
C PHE A 60 -6.13 -10.13 4.08
N GLN A 61 -5.85 -11.00 3.12
CA GLN A 61 -6.71 -11.18 1.93
C GLN A 61 -8.13 -11.59 2.31
N THR A 62 -8.26 -12.56 3.24
CA THR A 62 -9.56 -13.02 3.73
C THR A 62 -10.35 -11.90 4.42
N LEU A 63 -9.70 -11.07 5.24
CA LEU A 63 -10.35 -9.94 5.89
C LEU A 63 -10.73 -8.84 4.89
N SER A 64 -9.86 -8.56 3.92
CA SER A 64 -10.11 -7.62 2.83
C SER A 64 -11.35 -8.01 2.04
N ASP A 65 -11.47 -9.28 1.66
CA ASP A 65 -12.62 -9.77 0.89
C ASP A 65 -13.93 -9.78 1.68
N ARG A 66 -13.87 -10.09 2.97
CA ARG A 66 -15.07 -10.25 3.80
C ARG A 66 -15.61 -8.93 4.37
N LEU A 67 -14.74 -7.98 4.68
CA LEU A 67 -15.10 -6.77 5.43
C LEU A 67 -14.84 -5.47 4.66
N PHE A 68 -13.91 -5.47 3.72
CA PHE A 68 -13.39 -4.26 3.07
C PHE A 68 -13.43 -4.37 1.54
N LYS A 69 -14.45 -5.05 1.00
CA LYS A 69 -14.54 -5.30 -0.44
C LYS A 69 -14.56 -4.00 -1.25
N ASP A 70 -15.38 -3.04 -0.79
CA ASP A 70 -15.65 -1.76 -1.46
C ASP A 70 -15.30 -0.56 -0.56
N THR A 71 -14.63 -0.81 0.58
CA THR A 71 -14.22 0.21 1.55
C THR A 71 -12.74 0.05 1.90
N PRO A 72 -12.06 1.12 2.33
CA PRO A 72 -10.70 1.00 2.85
C PRO A 72 -10.70 0.26 4.19
N TRP A 73 -9.53 -0.27 4.57
CA TRP A 73 -9.29 -0.71 5.94
C TRP A 73 -9.36 0.47 6.93
N PRO A 74 -9.44 0.22 8.25
CA PRO A 74 -9.35 1.27 9.25
C PRO A 74 -8.03 2.05 9.13
N SER A 75 -8.07 3.34 9.47
CA SER A 75 -6.91 4.21 9.37
C SER A 75 -5.78 3.78 10.31
N VAL A 76 -4.54 4.14 9.97
CA VAL A 76 -3.36 3.88 10.81
C VAL A 76 -3.53 4.53 12.20
N ASP A 77 -4.08 5.74 12.23
CA ASP A 77 -4.29 6.49 13.47
C ASP A 77 -5.22 5.73 14.42
N ALA A 78 -6.26 5.10 13.87
CA ALA A 78 -7.22 4.30 14.63
C ALA A 78 -6.67 2.97 15.18
N VAL A 79 -5.54 2.47 14.66
CA VAL A 79 -4.94 1.20 15.11
C VAL A 79 -3.61 1.37 15.85
N SER A 80 -2.98 2.54 15.75
CA SER A 80 -1.65 2.86 16.28
C SER A 80 -1.47 2.55 17.77
N HIS A 81 -2.49 2.82 18.59
CA HIS A 81 -2.45 2.60 20.03
C HIS A 81 -2.49 1.11 20.43
N TYR A 82 -2.88 0.21 19.52
CA TYR A 82 -2.84 -1.24 19.77
C TYR A 82 -1.44 -1.85 19.62
N VAL A 83 -0.49 -1.08 19.08
CA VAL A 83 0.85 -1.54 18.67
C VAL A 83 1.94 -0.64 19.23
N ASP A 84 1.74 -0.16 20.46
CA ASP A 84 2.68 0.70 21.18
C ASP A 84 3.06 2.00 20.45
N ASN A 85 2.24 2.44 19.47
CA ASN A 85 2.56 3.54 18.55
C ASN A 85 3.89 3.35 17.80
N ASP A 86 4.28 2.09 17.55
CA ASP A 86 5.48 1.73 16.81
C ASP A 86 5.41 2.29 15.38
N GLN A 87 6.26 3.28 15.10
CA GLN A 87 6.27 3.99 13.83
C GLN A 87 6.62 3.08 12.65
N VAL A 88 7.51 2.11 12.86
CA VAL A 88 7.91 1.17 11.81
C VAL A 88 6.75 0.25 11.46
N PHE A 89 6.05 -0.27 12.46
CA PHE A 89 4.83 -1.05 12.21
C PHE A 89 3.74 -0.21 11.55
N CYS A 90 3.55 1.05 11.98
CA CYS A 90 2.56 1.95 11.39
C CYS A 90 2.82 2.20 9.89
N LEU A 91 4.09 2.34 9.49
CA LEU A 91 4.49 2.45 8.09
C LEU A 91 4.16 1.16 7.30
N LEU A 92 4.44 -0.01 7.87
CA LEU A 92 4.09 -1.31 7.24
C LEU A 92 2.57 -1.51 7.12
N TYR A 93 1.81 -1.14 8.14
CA TYR A 93 0.35 -1.21 8.08
C TYR A 93 -0.21 -0.24 7.04
N ARG A 94 0.32 0.99 6.98
CA ARG A 94 -0.07 2.00 5.97
C ARG A 94 0.23 1.52 4.55
N GLU A 95 1.34 0.81 4.37
CA GLU A 95 1.72 0.17 3.10
C GLU A 95 0.68 -0.86 2.64
N MET A 96 0.31 -1.81 3.51
CA MET A 96 -0.75 -2.77 3.21
C MET A 96 -2.08 -2.10 2.93
N TRP A 97 -2.40 -1.04 3.68
CA TRP A 97 -3.61 -0.25 3.49
C TRP A 97 -3.64 0.39 2.09
N PHE A 98 -2.54 0.99 1.64
CA PHE A 98 -2.44 1.54 0.29
C PHE A 98 -2.50 0.45 -0.77
N ARG A 99 -1.80 -0.68 -0.59
CA ARG A 99 -1.87 -1.78 -1.57
C ARG A 99 -3.31 -2.26 -1.76
N HIS A 100 -4.07 -2.41 -0.68
CA HIS A 100 -5.51 -2.70 -0.76
C HIS A 100 -6.30 -1.62 -1.51
N LEU A 101 -6.03 -0.35 -1.19
CA LEU A 101 -6.66 0.80 -1.87
C LEU A 101 -6.41 0.75 -3.39
N TYR A 102 -5.17 0.48 -3.83
CA TYR A 102 -4.82 0.39 -5.25
C TYR A 102 -5.41 -0.86 -5.92
N ALA A 103 -5.46 -2.00 -5.22
CA ALA A 103 -5.96 -3.25 -5.77
C ALA A 103 -7.48 -3.27 -5.97
N ARG A 104 -8.24 -2.55 -5.12
CA ARG A 104 -9.71 -2.66 -5.09
C ARG A 104 -10.45 -1.37 -5.35
N LEU A 105 -9.83 -0.23 -5.04
CA LEU A 105 -10.48 1.08 -5.07
C LEU A 105 -9.77 2.00 -6.06
N SER A 106 -10.31 3.21 -6.22
CA SER A 106 -9.67 4.25 -7.03
C SER A 106 -9.02 5.28 -6.11
N PRO A 107 -7.68 5.31 -5.98
CA PRO A 107 -7.03 6.25 -5.09
C PRO A 107 -7.16 7.68 -5.61
N THR A 108 -7.55 8.59 -4.71
CA THR A 108 -7.56 10.04 -4.93
C THR A 108 -6.15 10.57 -5.11
N LEU A 109 -6.01 11.78 -5.66
CA LEU A 109 -4.71 12.42 -5.81
C LEU A 109 -3.97 12.50 -4.47
N LYS A 110 -4.65 12.94 -3.40
CA LYS A 110 -4.07 13.01 -2.05
C LYS A 110 -3.52 11.65 -1.58
N GLN A 111 -4.30 10.59 -1.75
CA GLN A 111 -3.87 9.25 -1.35
C GLN A 111 -2.67 8.74 -2.15
N ARG A 112 -2.51 9.15 -3.42
CA ARG A 112 -1.31 8.81 -4.21
C ARG A 112 -0.05 9.49 -3.65
N ILE A 113 -0.20 10.71 -3.15
CA ILE A 113 0.86 11.49 -2.46
C ILE A 113 1.24 10.81 -1.17
N ASP A 114 0.24 10.60 -0.32
CA ASP A 114 0.44 9.99 0.99
C ASP A 114 1.02 8.56 0.86
N SER A 115 0.65 7.83 -0.20
CA SER A 115 1.23 6.52 -0.54
C SER A 115 2.71 6.61 -0.90
N TRP A 116 3.06 7.56 -1.75
CA TRP A 116 4.45 7.78 -2.16
C TRP A 116 5.33 8.15 -0.96
N ASP A 117 4.87 9.11 -0.15
CA ASP A 117 5.60 9.56 1.04
C ASP A 117 5.78 8.41 2.05
N ASN A 118 4.80 7.50 2.14
CA ASN A 118 4.91 6.30 2.95
C ASN A 118 6.00 5.35 2.43
N TYR A 119 6.07 5.10 1.12
CA TYR A 119 7.13 4.27 0.55
C TYR A 119 8.52 4.90 0.73
N CYS A 120 8.67 6.21 0.52
CA CYS A 120 9.92 6.91 0.80
C CYS A 120 10.34 6.76 2.28
N SER A 121 9.41 6.97 3.21
CA SER A 121 9.66 6.80 4.64
C SER A 121 10.05 5.36 5.00
N LEU A 122 9.37 4.36 4.39
CA LEU A 122 9.70 2.94 4.57
C LEU A 122 11.11 2.62 4.08
N PHE A 123 11.46 3.02 2.86
CA PHE A 123 12.78 2.75 2.31
C PHE A 123 13.87 3.46 3.11
N GLN A 124 13.65 4.70 3.54
CA GLN A 124 14.58 5.42 4.41
C GLN A 124 14.83 4.67 5.72
N VAL A 125 13.76 4.19 6.37
CA VAL A 125 13.86 3.42 7.63
C VAL A 125 14.58 2.09 7.41
N VAL A 126 14.28 1.38 6.31
CA VAL A 126 14.90 0.09 6.00
C VAL A 126 16.37 0.21 5.58
N LEU A 127 16.74 1.24 4.81
CA LEU A 127 18.10 1.47 4.33
C LEU A 127 19.08 1.82 5.45
N HIS A 128 18.65 2.57 6.47
CA HIS A 128 19.52 2.96 7.59
C HIS A 128 19.83 1.83 8.60
N ARG A 129 19.50 0.57 8.29
CA ARG A 129 19.78 -0.64 9.11
C ARG A 129 19.29 -0.60 10.57
N VAL A 130 18.46 0.37 10.95
CA VAL A 130 17.92 0.51 12.32
C VAL A 130 16.83 -0.53 12.63
N VAL A 131 16.41 -1.29 11.61
CA VAL A 131 15.27 -2.18 11.74
C VAL A 131 15.72 -3.59 12.10
N ASN A 132 15.55 -3.96 13.36
CA ASN A 132 15.76 -5.32 13.85
C ASN A 132 14.55 -6.25 13.52
N MET A 133 14.03 -6.22 12.29
CA MET A 133 12.89 -7.05 11.85
C MET A 133 13.21 -7.88 10.62
N GLN A 134 12.51 -8.99 10.45
CA GLN A 134 12.58 -9.84 9.24
C GLN A 134 11.18 -9.98 8.65
N LEU A 135 11.04 -9.59 7.39
CA LEU A 135 9.78 -9.68 6.64
C LEU A 135 9.86 -10.84 5.62
N PRO A 136 8.72 -11.46 5.28
CA PRO A 136 8.65 -12.46 4.22
C PRO A 136 9.13 -11.91 2.88
N ASN A 137 9.87 -12.72 2.12
CA ASN A 137 10.37 -12.31 0.80
C ASN A 137 9.25 -11.89 -0.16
N GLN A 138 8.11 -12.57 -0.13
CA GLN A 138 6.98 -12.23 -0.99
C GLN A 138 6.48 -10.81 -0.75
N TRP A 139 6.23 -10.45 0.52
CA TRP A 139 5.77 -9.11 0.88
C TRP A 139 6.80 -8.04 0.49
N LEU A 140 8.09 -8.34 0.61
CA LEU A 140 9.16 -7.43 0.16
C LEU A 140 9.16 -7.22 -1.36
N TRP A 141 8.98 -8.29 -2.13
CA TRP A 141 8.84 -8.18 -3.59
C TRP A 141 7.62 -7.36 -3.96
N ASP A 142 6.47 -7.59 -3.31
CA ASP A 142 5.25 -6.83 -3.56
C ASP A 142 5.43 -5.33 -3.24
N MET A 143 6.13 -4.98 -2.16
CA MET A 143 6.45 -3.58 -1.84
C MET A 143 7.26 -2.92 -2.95
N VAL A 144 8.23 -3.65 -3.49
CA VAL A 144 9.13 -3.12 -4.50
C VAL A 144 8.44 -3.02 -5.87
N ASP A 145 7.67 -4.03 -6.26
CA ASP A 145 6.87 -4.00 -7.48
C ASP A 145 5.86 -2.83 -7.45
N GLU A 146 5.20 -2.61 -6.31
CA GLU A 146 4.29 -1.47 -6.13
C GLU A 146 5.05 -0.13 -6.19
N PHE A 147 6.22 -0.02 -5.57
CA PHE A 147 7.05 1.18 -5.68
C PHE A 147 7.44 1.49 -7.13
N VAL A 148 7.88 0.47 -7.88
CA VAL A 148 8.22 0.59 -9.30
C VAL A 148 6.99 0.99 -10.12
N TYR A 149 5.84 0.38 -9.84
CA TYR A 149 4.58 0.72 -10.49
C TYR A 149 4.19 2.19 -10.24
N GLN A 150 4.23 2.66 -9.00
CA GLN A 150 3.93 4.07 -8.67
C GLN A 150 4.92 5.02 -9.34
N PHE A 151 6.21 4.66 -9.37
CA PHE A 151 7.23 5.45 -10.04
C PHE A 151 7.01 5.55 -11.57
N GLN A 152 6.68 4.43 -12.22
CA GLN A 152 6.37 4.40 -13.65
C GLN A 152 5.10 5.19 -13.96
N SER A 153 4.05 5.00 -13.16
CA SER A 153 2.79 5.73 -13.26
C SER A 153 3.00 7.24 -13.16
N PHE A 154 3.86 7.67 -12.23
CA PHE A 154 4.28 9.07 -12.11
C PHE A 154 5.00 9.59 -13.37
N CYS A 155 5.99 8.85 -13.88
CA CYS A 155 6.71 9.23 -15.11
C CYS A 155 5.77 9.41 -16.31
N GLN A 156 4.83 8.48 -16.48
CA GLN A 156 3.83 8.54 -17.55
C GLN A 156 2.86 9.72 -17.36
N TYR A 157 2.41 9.96 -16.13
CA TYR A 157 1.57 11.11 -15.81
C TYR A 157 2.32 12.41 -16.09
N ARG A 158 3.61 12.54 -15.72
CA ARG A 158 4.47 13.69 -16.03
C ARG A 158 4.55 13.97 -17.54
N ALA A 159 4.73 12.94 -18.37
CA ALA A 159 4.82 13.08 -19.83
C ALA A 159 3.53 13.63 -20.48
N LYS A 160 2.36 13.40 -19.88
CA LYS A 160 1.07 13.94 -20.35
C LYS A 160 0.84 15.36 -19.79
N MET A 161 1.48 16.37 -20.38
CA MET A 161 1.45 17.77 -19.89
C MET A 161 0.18 18.57 -20.26
N LYS A 162 -0.68 18.08 -21.15
CA LYS A 162 -1.66 18.96 -21.83
C LYS A 162 -2.89 19.39 -21.00
N ASN A 163 -3.18 18.78 -19.85
CA ASN A 163 -4.35 19.12 -19.03
C ASN A 163 -4.06 18.96 -17.52
N LYS A 164 -3.14 19.75 -16.95
CA LYS A 164 -2.86 19.70 -15.50
C LYS A 164 -3.18 21.01 -14.83
N THR A 165 -3.87 20.91 -13.71
CA THR A 165 -4.15 22.00 -12.77
C THR A 165 -2.86 22.45 -12.07
N GLU A 166 -2.88 23.66 -11.53
CA GLU A 166 -1.74 24.24 -10.84
C GLU A 166 -1.31 23.42 -9.61
N GLN A 167 -2.26 22.78 -8.93
CA GLN A 167 -2.03 21.86 -7.82
C GLN A 167 -1.31 20.58 -8.26
N GLU A 168 -1.72 20.00 -9.40
CA GLU A 168 -1.05 18.83 -9.98
C GLU A 168 0.38 19.15 -10.43
N ILE A 169 0.64 20.38 -10.90
CA ILE A 169 1.99 20.84 -11.26
C ILE A 169 2.87 21.02 -10.02
N ALA A 170 2.35 21.63 -8.96
CA ALA A 170 3.07 21.75 -7.69
C ALA A 170 3.46 20.37 -7.14
N LEU A 171 2.55 19.40 -7.29
CA LEU A 171 2.80 18.03 -6.88
C LEU A 171 3.92 17.35 -7.66
N LEU A 172 3.89 17.47 -9.00
CA LEU A 172 4.94 16.93 -9.85
C LEU A 172 6.32 17.46 -9.44
N ARG A 173 6.42 18.74 -9.06
CA ARG A 173 7.67 19.35 -8.60
C ARG A 173 8.16 18.78 -7.28
N GLN A 174 7.26 18.54 -6.33
CA GLN A 174 7.62 17.94 -5.03
C GLN A 174 8.14 16.51 -5.21
N TYR A 175 7.47 15.71 -6.04
CA TYR A 175 7.93 14.37 -6.38
C TYR A 175 9.28 14.37 -7.12
N ASP A 176 9.47 15.26 -8.10
CA ASP A 176 10.75 15.38 -8.82
C ASP A 176 11.91 15.69 -7.85
N GLN A 177 11.69 16.51 -6.82
CA GLN A 177 12.71 16.80 -5.78
C GLN A 177 13.02 15.58 -4.91
N ILE A 178 12.01 14.84 -4.48
CA ILE A 178 12.20 13.62 -3.67
C ILE A 178 12.99 12.57 -4.48
N LEU A 179 12.67 12.41 -5.77
CA LEU A 179 13.37 11.46 -6.64
C LEU A 179 14.86 11.78 -6.80
N GLU A 180 15.23 13.05 -6.83
CA GLU A 180 16.64 13.46 -6.92
C GLU A 180 17.37 13.18 -5.60
N GLN A 181 16.74 13.46 -4.45
CA GLN A 181 17.29 13.15 -3.13
C GLN A 181 17.48 11.64 -2.92
N GLU A 182 16.51 10.83 -3.35
CA GLU A 182 16.61 9.38 -3.26
C GLU A 182 17.71 8.84 -4.18
N LYS A 183 17.86 9.39 -5.38
CA LYS A 183 18.97 9.02 -6.28
C LYS A 183 20.33 9.26 -5.61
N GLU A 184 20.51 10.40 -4.93
CA GLU A 184 21.72 10.67 -4.16
C GLU A 184 21.92 9.66 -3.02
N GLY A 185 20.85 9.28 -2.31
CA GLY A 185 20.89 8.26 -1.25
C GLY A 185 21.25 6.85 -1.75
N LEU A 186 20.70 6.45 -2.90
CA LEU A 186 21.00 5.18 -3.58
C LEU A 186 22.44 5.14 -4.10
N GLU A 187 22.97 6.25 -4.63
CA GLU A 187 24.37 6.38 -5.03
C GLU A 187 25.31 6.26 -3.82
N GLN A 188 24.97 6.88 -2.69
CA GLN A 188 25.73 6.72 -1.45
C GLN A 188 25.69 5.27 -0.93
N PHE A 189 24.53 4.62 -0.94
CA PHE A 189 24.37 3.23 -0.50
C PHE A 189 25.16 2.24 -1.37
N THR A 190 25.10 2.38 -2.70
CA THR A 190 25.88 1.55 -3.62
C THR A 190 27.39 1.77 -3.47
N ALA A 191 27.82 2.99 -3.15
CA ALA A 191 29.22 3.32 -2.92
C ALA A 191 29.78 2.80 -1.58
N THR A 192 28.95 2.62 -0.56
CA THR A 192 29.39 2.21 0.80
C THR A 192 29.08 0.78 1.18
N ASP A 193 27.97 0.22 0.70
CA ASP A 193 27.43 -1.08 1.12
C ASP A 193 27.11 -2.02 -0.06
N GLY A 194 27.41 -1.59 -1.29
CA GLY A 194 27.26 -2.40 -2.48
C GLY A 194 28.15 -3.64 -2.39
N TYR A 195 27.53 -4.82 -2.43
CA TYR A 195 28.15 -6.15 -2.59
C TYR A 195 28.58 -6.93 -1.33
N ASP A 196 28.14 -6.59 -0.11
CA ASP A 196 28.25 -7.58 0.97
C ASP A 196 27.16 -8.66 0.82
N TYR A 197 27.49 -9.73 0.10
CA TYR A 197 26.66 -10.92 -0.09
C TYR A 197 26.43 -11.69 1.22
N SER A 198 27.19 -11.40 2.28
CA SER A 198 27.16 -12.13 3.55
C SER A 198 26.22 -11.47 4.58
N GLY A 199 24.95 -11.84 4.53
CA GLY A 199 24.02 -11.66 5.67
C GLY A 199 23.23 -10.35 5.75
N GLY A 200 23.31 -9.44 4.76
CA GLY A 200 22.43 -8.27 4.68
C GLY A 200 20.96 -8.63 4.42
N SER A 201 20.04 -7.82 4.97
CA SER A 201 18.57 -7.94 4.78
C SER A 201 18.22 -8.09 3.30
N ASN A 202 17.33 -9.02 2.96
CA ASN A 202 16.91 -9.29 1.57
C ASN A 202 16.38 -8.03 0.87
N VAL A 203 15.85 -7.06 1.63
CA VAL A 203 15.38 -5.76 1.12
C VAL A 203 16.50 -4.93 0.51
N LEU A 204 17.67 -4.93 1.15
CA LEU A 204 18.83 -4.16 0.72
C LEU A 204 19.40 -4.68 -0.60
N LYS A 205 19.35 -6.00 -0.80
CA LYS A 205 19.78 -6.63 -2.05
C LYS A 205 18.87 -6.23 -3.20
N VAL A 206 17.55 -6.24 -2.98
CA VAL A 206 16.58 -5.86 -3.99
C VAL A 206 16.74 -4.39 -4.39
N LEU A 207 16.87 -3.48 -3.43
CA LEU A 207 17.10 -2.04 -3.69
C LEU A 207 18.40 -1.76 -4.46
N GLY A 208 19.49 -2.48 -4.17
CA GLY A 208 20.74 -2.38 -4.92
C GLY A 208 20.61 -2.76 -6.40
N TYR A 209 19.84 -3.81 -6.72
CA TYR A 209 19.55 -4.19 -8.12
C TYR A 209 18.77 -3.10 -8.86
N PHE A 210 17.87 -2.38 -8.20
CA PHE A 210 17.08 -1.31 -8.81
C PHE A 210 17.90 -0.05 -9.12
N SER A 211 18.87 0.30 -8.28
CA SER A 211 19.82 1.42 -8.55
C SER A 211 20.56 1.23 -9.87
N MET A 212 20.99 0.00 -10.15
CA MET A 212 21.69 -0.37 -11.39
C MET A 212 20.82 -0.24 -12.64
N VAL A 213 19.53 -0.60 -12.56
CA VAL A 213 18.61 -0.52 -13.70
C VAL A 213 18.31 0.93 -14.08
N ARG A 214 18.24 1.84 -13.10
CA ARG A 214 17.95 3.27 -13.34
C ARG A 214 19.14 4.07 -13.87
N GLY A 215 20.37 3.71 -13.51
CA GLY A 215 21.58 4.33 -14.06
C GLY A 215 21.79 4.05 -15.56
N GLY A 216 21.12 3.03 -16.12
CA GLY A 216 21.19 2.68 -17.53
C GLY A 216 20.21 3.41 -18.46
N TYR A 217 19.31 4.25 -17.91
CA TYR A 217 18.32 5.01 -18.69
C TYR A 217 18.58 6.53 -18.71
N SER A 218 19.82 6.95 -18.43
CA SER A 218 20.30 8.31 -18.77
C SER A 218 20.69 8.43 -20.23
#